data_AF-A0A226MI32-F1
#
_entry.id   AF-A0A226MI32-F1
#
_cell.length_a   1.000
_cell.length_b   1.000
_cell.length_c   1.000
_cell.angle_alpha   90.00
_cell.angle_beta   90.00
_cell.angle_gamma   90.00
#
_symmetry.space_group_name_H-M   'P 1'
#
loop_
_entity.id
_entity.type
_entity.pdbx_description
1 polymer ?
#
loop_
_entity_poly.entity_id
_entity_poly.type
_entity_poly.pdbx_seq_one_letter_code
_entity_poly.pdbx_strand_id
1 'polypeptide(L)'
;MERLERCSRCLRARLVAAAARRRLPWLLLGLVVLGSALKDGELVPETPMQNKRNVLNVYFVKVAWAWTFWLLLPFIGVTTYLFARSKFFYGPTKSVLAALRRLSALLVGTAVWYVCTELFMYIENLTGTCSASSELGEAHQLYATKQDCHRNNGIWNGFDISGHCFLLSYCTLMIVEEMAVLEGLSIDRNARLRVVINSLFVSLCFLTMIWVFMFLCTTLYFHDFSQKLLGALVGLAAWYATYRVWYLKPFSPGLPLPNTPLSSKKYSYSR
;
A
#
# COMPACT_ATOMS: atom_id res chain seq x y z
N MET A 1 -27.26 8.18 9.96
CA MET A 1 -26.74 6.79 9.88
C MET A 1 -27.04 6.14 8.53
N GLU A 2 -28.25 6.26 7.98
CA GLU A 2 -28.63 5.64 6.69
C GLU A 2 -27.75 6.01 5.48
N ARG A 3 -27.29 7.27 5.38
CA ARG A 3 -26.39 7.71 4.30
C ARG A 3 -25.04 6.97 4.31
N LEU A 4 -24.47 6.77 5.50
CA LEU A 4 -23.22 6.03 5.68
C LEU A 4 -23.39 4.55 5.27
N GLU A 5 -24.52 3.95 5.63
CA GLU A 5 -24.83 2.56 5.28
C GLU A 5 -25.07 2.36 3.79
N ARG A 6 -25.75 3.29 3.13
CA ARG A 6 -25.95 3.27 1.68
C ARG A 6 -24.61 3.41 0.94
N CYS A 7 -23.78 4.36 1.37
CA CYS A 7 -22.45 4.57 0.82
C CYS A 7 -21.56 3.33 1.01
N SER A 8 -21.50 2.77 2.22
CA SER A 8 -20.76 1.54 2.54
C SER A 8 -21.20 0.36 1.67
N ARG A 9 -22.51 0.15 1.48
CA ARG A 9 -23.02 -0.92 0.61
C ARG A 9 -22.60 -0.75 -0.85
N CYS A 10 -22.75 0.44 -1.42
CA CYS A 10 -22.32 0.70 -2.80
C CYS A 10 -20.81 0.53 -2.98
N LEU A 11 -20.01 1.04 -2.03
CA LEU A 11 -18.56 0.90 -2.04
C LEU A 11 -18.12 -0.57 -1.91
N ARG A 12 -18.75 -1.35 -1.02
CA ARG A 12 -18.48 -2.79 -0.89
C ARG A 12 -18.73 -3.53 -2.19
N ALA A 13 -19.85 -3.28 -2.84
CA ALA A 13 -20.20 -3.92 -4.11
C ALA A 13 -19.20 -3.63 -5.24
N ARG A 14 -18.53 -2.47 -5.21
CA ARG A 14 -17.61 -2.04 -6.28
C ARG A 14 -16.14 -2.34 -5.98
N LEU A 15 -15.66 -2.05 -4.76
CA LEU A 15 -14.24 -2.12 -4.40
C LEU A 15 -13.84 -3.47 -3.82
N VAL A 16 -14.73 -4.11 -3.05
CA VAL A 16 -14.40 -5.38 -2.38
C VAL A 16 -14.52 -6.55 -3.35
N ALA A 17 -15.37 -6.40 -4.39
CA ALA A 17 -15.55 -7.36 -5.45
C ALA A 17 -14.21 -7.88 -5.98
N ALA A 18 -14.05 -9.21 -6.00
CA ALA A 18 -12.84 -9.88 -6.47
C ALA A 18 -12.35 -9.39 -7.85
N ALA A 19 -13.27 -8.98 -8.73
CA ALA A 19 -12.94 -8.40 -10.04
C ALA A 19 -12.16 -7.07 -9.92
N ALA A 20 -12.55 -6.18 -9.01
CA ALA A 20 -11.85 -4.92 -8.79
C ALA A 20 -10.44 -5.15 -8.22
N ARG A 21 -10.30 -6.06 -7.25
CA ARG A 21 -8.99 -6.45 -6.67
C ARG A 21 -8.04 -7.03 -7.72
N ARG A 22 -8.55 -7.81 -8.67
CA ARG A 22 -7.74 -8.37 -9.78
C ARG A 22 -7.36 -7.33 -10.82
N ARG A 23 -8.19 -6.31 -11.05
CA ARG A 23 -7.93 -5.25 -12.05
C ARG A 23 -7.02 -4.14 -11.52
N LEU A 24 -6.99 -3.93 -10.20
CA LEU A 24 -6.29 -2.81 -9.58
C LEU A 24 -4.76 -2.77 -9.86
N PRO A 25 -3.99 -3.88 -9.78
CA PRO A 25 -2.57 -3.85 -10.16
C PRO A 25 -2.35 -3.39 -11.60
N TRP A 26 -3.19 -3.85 -12.53
CA TRP A 26 -3.13 -3.45 -13.94
C TRP A 26 -3.49 -1.99 -14.14
N LEU A 27 -4.46 -1.47 -13.39
CA LEU A 27 -4.79 -0.05 -13.38
C LEU A 27 -3.60 0.78 -12.90
N LEU A 28 -2.95 0.40 -11.80
CA LEU A 28 -1.77 1.11 -11.30
C LEU A 28 -0.62 1.09 -12.32
N LEU A 29 -0.37 -0.05 -12.96
CA LEU A 29 0.64 -0.15 -14.01
C LEU A 29 0.30 0.74 -15.22
N GLY A 30 -0.97 0.74 -15.65
CA GLY A 30 -1.47 1.60 -16.71
C GLY A 30 -1.32 3.08 -16.38
N LEU A 31 -1.58 3.49 -15.13
CA LEU A 31 -1.35 4.86 -14.67
C LEU A 31 0.12 5.26 -14.73
N VAL A 32 1.06 4.36 -14.40
CA VAL A 32 2.49 4.66 -14.53
C VAL A 32 2.90 4.84 -15.98
N VAL A 33 2.49 3.94 -16.86
CA VAL A 33 2.84 3.99 -18.29
C VAL A 33 2.24 5.23 -18.92
N LEU A 34 0.93 5.44 -18.77
CA LEU A 34 0.24 6.59 -19.36
C LEU A 34 0.70 7.91 -18.73
N GLY A 35 0.80 7.98 -17.40
CA GLY A 35 1.23 9.18 -16.70
C GLY A 35 2.66 9.59 -17.08
N SER A 36 3.55 8.62 -17.29
CA SER A 36 4.91 8.91 -17.76
C SER A 36 4.93 9.35 -19.23
N ALA A 37 4.16 8.70 -20.11
CA ALA A 37 4.05 9.11 -21.50
C ALA A 37 3.48 10.54 -21.63
N LEU A 38 2.51 10.91 -20.79
CA LEU A 38 1.97 12.28 -20.75
C LEU A 38 3.00 13.29 -20.25
N LYS A 39 3.79 12.94 -19.23
CA LYS A 39 4.87 13.79 -18.72
C LYS A 39 5.94 14.00 -19.77
N ASP A 40 6.42 12.93 -20.39
CA ASP A 40 7.50 12.97 -21.39
C ASP A 40 7.06 13.67 -22.68
N GLY A 41 5.76 13.64 -22.98
CA GLY A 41 5.17 14.43 -24.06
C GLY A 41 4.98 15.92 -23.74
N GLU A 42 5.31 16.38 -22.52
CA GLU A 42 5.08 17.76 -22.07
C GLU A 42 3.60 18.21 -22.12
N LEU A 43 2.66 17.27 -22.16
CA LEU A 43 1.21 17.55 -22.20
C LEU A 43 0.64 17.95 -20.82
N VAL A 44 1.43 17.88 -19.76
CA VAL A 44 0.96 18.11 -18.39
C VAL A 44 1.16 19.59 -18.01
N PRO A 45 0.08 20.33 -17.68
CA PRO A 45 0.19 21.73 -17.30
C PRO A 45 0.90 21.90 -15.95
N GLU A 46 1.58 23.02 -15.78
CA GLU A 46 2.13 23.45 -14.49
C GLU A 46 1.00 23.63 -13.48
N THR A 47 1.05 22.90 -12.36
CA THR A 47 0.06 23.01 -11.27
C THR A 47 0.75 23.06 -9.91
N PRO A 48 0.08 23.54 -8.84
CA PRO A 48 0.63 23.52 -7.49
C PRO A 48 1.06 22.12 -7.00
N MET A 49 0.58 21.04 -7.64
CA MET A 49 0.94 19.66 -7.32
C MET A 49 2.37 19.30 -7.74
N GLN A 50 2.97 20.04 -8.67
CA GLN A 50 4.37 19.89 -9.07
C GLN A 50 5.34 20.36 -7.99
N ASN A 51 4.91 21.26 -7.09
CA ASN A 51 5.74 21.70 -5.98
C ASN A 51 5.95 20.55 -4.98
N LYS A 52 7.21 20.10 -4.82
CA LYS A 52 7.60 19.04 -3.86
C LYS A 52 7.23 19.37 -2.41
N ARG A 53 7.04 20.65 -2.06
CA ARG A 53 6.65 21.11 -0.73
C ARG A 53 5.14 21.30 -0.55
N ASN A 54 4.31 20.88 -1.50
CA ASN A 54 2.86 20.95 -1.34
C ASN A 54 2.38 20.13 -0.13
N VAL A 55 1.28 20.56 0.49
CA VAL A 55 0.75 20.00 1.73
C VAL A 55 0.43 18.51 1.59
N LEU A 56 -0.09 18.08 0.44
CA LEU A 56 -0.44 16.68 0.19
C LEU A 56 0.82 15.79 0.15
N ASN A 57 1.88 16.24 -0.50
CA ASN A 57 3.12 15.48 -0.59
C ASN A 57 3.81 15.38 0.79
N VAL A 58 3.85 16.47 1.56
CA VAL A 58 4.53 16.51 2.86
C VAL A 58 3.78 15.72 3.93
N TYR A 59 2.45 15.88 4.05
CA TYR A 59 1.69 15.28 5.15
C TYR A 59 1.07 13.92 4.82
N PHE A 60 0.71 13.68 3.56
CA PHE A 60 0.10 12.40 3.17
C PHE A 60 1.15 11.43 2.64
N VAL A 61 1.93 11.82 1.62
CA VAL A 61 2.81 10.87 0.94
C VAL A 61 3.99 10.44 1.80
N LYS A 62 4.72 11.38 2.42
CA LYS A 62 5.87 11.04 3.28
C LYS A 62 5.49 10.19 4.49
N VAL A 63 4.25 10.32 4.97
CA VAL A 63 3.74 9.64 6.15
C VAL A 63 2.71 8.56 5.77
N ALA A 64 2.69 8.14 4.49
CA ALA A 64 1.64 7.29 3.95
C ALA A 64 1.53 5.93 4.66
N TRP A 65 2.66 5.37 5.07
CA TRP A 65 2.68 4.13 5.84
C TRP A 65 1.98 4.29 7.20
N ALA A 66 2.22 5.38 7.93
CA ALA A 66 1.63 5.57 9.25
C ALA A 66 0.10 5.73 9.17
N TRP A 67 -0.42 6.47 8.19
CA TRP A 67 -1.86 6.58 7.94
C TRP A 67 -2.50 5.23 7.60
N THR A 68 -1.81 4.44 6.76
CA THR A 68 -2.25 3.10 6.38
C THR A 68 -2.27 2.15 7.59
N PHE A 69 -1.20 2.16 8.39
CA PHE A 69 -1.09 1.39 9.62
C PHE A 69 -2.19 1.77 10.63
N TRP A 70 -2.38 3.08 10.87
CA TRP A 70 -3.33 3.59 11.86
C TRP A 70 -4.77 3.16 11.59
N LEU A 71 -5.20 3.13 10.32
CA LEU A 71 -6.55 2.69 9.96
C LEU A 71 -6.67 1.17 9.85
N LEU A 72 -5.63 0.48 9.34
CA LEU A 72 -5.68 -0.98 9.20
C LEU A 72 -5.59 -1.70 10.55
N LEU A 73 -4.86 -1.17 11.53
CA LEU A 73 -4.72 -1.78 12.86
C LEU A 73 -6.08 -2.07 13.55
N PRO A 74 -6.95 -1.08 13.80
CA PRO A 74 -8.26 -1.34 14.39
C PRO A 74 -9.18 -2.12 13.43
N PHE A 75 -9.08 -1.89 12.12
CA PHE A 75 -9.90 -2.58 11.14
C PHE A 75 -9.64 -4.09 11.12
N ILE A 76 -8.38 -4.51 10.97
CA ILE A 76 -7.97 -5.92 10.96
C ILE A 76 -8.29 -6.57 12.31
N GLY A 77 -7.99 -5.89 13.42
CA GLY A 77 -8.23 -6.42 14.75
C GLY A 77 -9.71 -6.72 15.01
N VAL A 78 -10.59 -5.75 14.73
CA VAL A 78 -12.03 -5.90 14.93
C VAL A 78 -12.63 -6.92 13.95
N THR A 79 -12.35 -6.79 12.65
CA THR A 79 -12.97 -7.67 11.64
C THR A 79 -12.53 -9.12 11.80
N THR A 80 -11.25 -9.38 12.06
CA THR A 80 -10.73 -10.74 12.24
C THR A 80 -11.29 -11.38 13.51
N TYR A 81 -11.34 -10.64 14.63
CA TYR A 81 -11.91 -11.15 15.88
C TYR A 81 -13.37 -11.59 15.69
N LEU A 82 -14.17 -10.77 14.99
CA LEU A 82 -15.58 -11.08 14.73
C LEU A 82 -15.75 -12.20 13.72
N PHE A 83 -14.92 -12.25 12.70
CA PHE A 83 -14.92 -13.34 11.73
C PHE A 83 -14.60 -14.68 12.42
N ALA A 84 -13.55 -14.71 13.25
CA ALA A 84 -13.16 -15.89 14.03
C ALA A 84 -14.28 -16.37 14.96
N ARG A 85 -14.94 -15.44 15.64
CA ARG A 85 -16.05 -15.74 16.55
C ARG A 85 -17.31 -16.22 15.82
N SER A 86 -17.67 -15.58 14.70
CA SER A 86 -18.94 -15.84 14.02
C SER A 86 -18.90 -17.05 13.08
N LYS A 87 -17.80 -17.25 12.34
CA LYS A 87 -17.70 -18.32 11.34
C LYS A 87 -17.07 -19.59 11.87
N PHE A 88 -16.05 -19.47 12.72
CA PHE A 88 -15.32 -20.63 13.24
C PHE A 88 -15.74 -21.04 14.65
N PHE A 89 -16.68 -20.31 15.27
CA PHE A 89 -17.14 -20.54 16.65
C PHE A 89 -15.99 -20.64 17.65
N TYR A 90 -14.90 -19.89 17.41
CA TYR A 90 -13.74 -19.89 18.29
C TYR A 90 -14.09 -19.28 19.66
N GLY A 91 -13.54 -19.88 20.72
CA GLY A 91 -13.54 -19.28 22.05
C GLY A 91 -12.83 -17.92 22.05
N PRO A 92 -13.00 -17.10 23.11
CA PRO A 92 -12.42 -15.75 23.19
C PRO A 92 -10.90 -15.74 22.96
N THR A 93 -10.17 -16.65 23.60
CA THR A 93 -8.71 -16.76 23.51
C THR A 93 -8.22 -17.09 22.10
N LYS A 94 -8.84 -18.07 21.44
CA LYS A 94 -8.50 -18.45 20.05
C LYS A 94 -8.83 -17.35 19.05
N SER A 95 -9.91 -16.59 19.28
CA SER A 95 -10.28 -15.45 18.44
C SER A 95 -9.28 -14.29 18.57
N VAL A 96 -8.79 -14.02 19.79
CA VAL A 96 -7.72 -13.03 20.01
C VAL A 96 -6.42 -13.46 19.35
N LEU A 97 -6.03 -14.73 19.51
CA LEU A 97 -4.81 -15.24 18.86
C LEU A 97 -4.89 -15.15 17.33
N ALA A 98 -6.04 -15.46 16.74
CA ALA A 98 -6.26 -15.29 15.30
C ALA A 98 -6.15 -13.83 14.86
N ALA A 99 -6.70 -12.89 15.64
CA ALA A 99 -6.57 -11.46 15.38
C ALA A 99 -5.11 -10.98 15.49
N LEU A 100 -4.39 -11.35 16.55
CA LEU A 100 -2.96 -11.02 16.72
C LEU A 100 -2.11 -11.57 15.58
N ARG A 101 -2.37 -12.82 15.18
CA ARG A 101 -1.71 -13.42 14.02
C ARG A 101 -1.98 -12.62 12.75
N ARG A 102 -3.22 -12.19 12.48
CA ARG A 102 -3.50 -11.31 11.33
C ARG A 102 -2.83 -9.95 11.44
N LEU A 103 -2.78 -9.35 12.63
CA LEU A 103 -2.11 -8.07 12.87
C LEU A 103 -0.61 -8.13 12.58
N SER A 104 0.02 -9.31 12.66
CA SER A 104 1.41 -9.47 12.21
C SER A 104 1.63 -9.16 10.73
N ALA A 105 0.58 -9.08 9.90
CA ALA A 105 0.66 -8.58 8.53
C ALA A 105 1.12 -7.11 8.47
N LEU A 106 0.78 -6.29 9.48
CA LEU A 106 1.27 -4.91 9.56
C LEU A 106 2.75 -4.86 9.94
N LEU A 107 3.22 -5.79 10.77
CA LEU A 107 4.65 -5.93 11.05
C LEU A 107 5.42 -6.32 9.79
N VAL A 108 4.89 -7.27 9.01
CA VAL A 108 5.45 -7.63 7.70
C VAL A 108 5.47 -6.44 6.76
N GLY A 109 4.38 -5.67 6.67
CA GLY A 109 4.34 -4.48 5.83
C GLY A 109 5.35 -3.40 6.23
N THR A 110 5.56 -3.19 7.54
CA THR A 110 6.61 -2.28 8.05
C THR A 110 8.00 -2.78 7.65
N ALA A 111 8.26 -4.08 7.77
CA ALA A 111 9.54 -4.66 7.37
C ALA A 111 9.79 -4.54 5.86
N VAL A 112 8.78 -4.81 5.03
CA VAL A 112 8.84 -4.64 3.58
C VAL A 112 9.14 -3.19 3.22
N TRP A 113 8.40 -2.24 3.80
CA TRP A 113 8.64 -0.81 3.59
C TRP A 113 10.08 -0.43 3.93
N TYR A 114 10.53 -0.77 5.13
CA TYR A 114 11.87 -0.45 5.61
C TYR A 114 12.96 -1.04 4.71
N VAL A 115 12.91 -2.35 4.42
CA VAL A 115 13.90 -3.03 3.58
C VAL A 115 13.93 -2.45 2.16
N CYS A 116 12.78 -2.17 1.56
CA CYS A 116 12.73 -1.58 0.22
C CYS A 116 13.27 -0.14 0.21
N THR A 117 12.96 0.69 1.21
CA THR A 117 13.49 2.06 1.26
C THR A 117 14.99 2.09 1.49
N GLU A 118 15.52 1.23 2.36
CA GLU A 118 16.97 1.10 2.55
C GLU A 118 17.65 0.61 1.28
N LEU A 119 17.06 -0.36 0.58
CA LEU A 119 17.58 -0.83 -0.70
C LEU A 119 17.60 0.27 -1.77
N PHE A 120 16.58 1.12 -1.84
CA PHE A 120 16.55 2.23 -2.80
C PHE A 120 17.64 3.26 -2.50
N MET A 121 17.84 3.62 -1.23
CA MET A 121 18.93 4.51 -0.82
C MET A 121 20.30 3.90 -1.13
N TYR A 122 20.47 2.59 -0.90
CA TYR A 122 21.68 1.87 -1.25
C TYR A 122 21.97 1.90 -2.75
N ILE A 123 20.97 1.64 -3.60
CA ILE A 123 21.10 1.70 -5.06
C ILE A 123 21.43 3.12 -5.53
N GLU A 124 20.79 4.14 -4.96
CA GLU A 124 21.07 5.54 -5.30
C GLU A 124 22.52 5.91 -4.96
N ASN A 125 23.02 5.48 -3.79
CA ASN A 125 24.41 5.72 -3.37
C ASN A 125 25.42 4.99 -4.27
N LEU A 126 25.11 3.77 -4.73
CA LEU A 126 25.99 3.01 -5.63
C LEU A 126 26.05 3.58 -7.05
N THR A 127 24.93 4.12 -7.54
CA THR A 127 24.82 4.61 -8.92
C THR A 127 25.13 6.09 -9.05
N GLY A 128 25.14 6.82 -7.93
CA GLY A 128 25.24 8.26 -7.93
C GLY A 128 26.67 8.79 -7.94
N THR A 129 26.79 10.00 -8.48
CA THR A 129 28.03 10.77 -8.51
C THR A 129 27.76 12.16 -7.96
N CYS A 130 28.73 12.72 -7.24
CA CYS A 130 28.66 14.07 -6.72
C CYS A 130 29.39 15.02 -7.68
N SER A 131 28.66 15.96 -8.27
CA SER A 131 29.24 17.08 -9.01
C SER A 131 29.39 18.27 -8.05
N ALA A 132 30.60 18.53 -7.57
CA ALA A 132 30.93 19.74 -6.83
C ALA A 132 31.45 20.81 -7.80
N SER A 133 31.02 22.07 -7.65
CA SER A 133 31.67 23.19 -8.31
C SER A 133 33.06 23.37 -7.69
N SER A 134 34.12 22.99 -8.42
CA SER A 134 35.48 23.13 -7.91
C SER A 134 35.84 24.62 -7.79
N GLU A 135 35.80 25.17 -6.58
CA GLU A 135 36.65 26.31 -6.28
C GLU A 135 38.05 25.76 -5.95
N LEU A 136 38.96 25.96 -6.91
CA LEU A 136 40.42 25.94 -6.77
C LEU A 136 41.06 24.76 -6.00
N GLY A 137 41.40 23.69 -6.73
CA GLY A 137 42.64 22.94 -6.47
C GLY A 137 42.63 21.81 -5.44
N GLU A 138 41.49 21.41 -4.88
CA GLU A 138 41.44 20.20 -4.04
C GLU A 138 41.00 18.94 -4.83
N ALA A 139 41.65 17.82 -4.51
CA ALA A 139 41.49 16.53 -5.15
C ALA A 139 40.02 16.11 -5.24
N HIS A 140 39.66 15.43 -6.34
CA HIS A 140 38.33 14.88 -6.60
C HIS A 140 37.88 13.97 -5.45
N GLN A 141 37.24 14.53 -4.43
CA GLN A 141 36.75 13.77 -3.28
C GLN A 141 35.53 13.00 -3.75
N LEU A 142 35.72 11.70 -4.00
CA LEU A 142 34.63 10.75 -4.26
C LEU A 142 33.78 10.66 -2.99
N TYR A 143 32.80 11.55 -2.84
CA TYR A 143 31.80 11.45 -1.79
C TYR A 143 31.00 10.16 -1.98
N ALA A 144 31.09 9.25 -1.02
CA ALA A 144 30.46 7.93 -1.10
C ALA A 144 28.94 7.95 -0.89
N THR A 145 28.39 9.06 -0.36
CA THR A 145 26.96 9.17 -0.06
C THR A 145 26.36 10.50 -0.52
N LYS A 146 25.07 10.45 -0.88
CA LYS A 146 24.27 11.64 -1.22
C LYS A 146 24.25 12.69 -0.11
N GLN A 147 24.21 12.25 1.15
CA GLN A 147 24.16 13.16 2.30
C GLN A 147 25.46 13.95 2.44
N ASP A 148 26.61 13.30 2.27
CA ASP A 148 27.91 13.97 2.32
C ASP A 148 28.11 14.93 1.14
N CYS A 149 27.64 14.55 -0.05
CA CYS A 149 27.65 15.44 -1.22
C CYS A 149 26.87 16.73 -0.96
N HIS A 150 25.63 16.62 -0.47
CA HIS A 150 24.82 17.80 -0.17
C HIS A 150 25.36 18.65 0.99
N ARG A 151 26.01 18.02 1.98
CA ARG A 151 26.65 18.75 3.08
C ARG A 151 27.77 19.68 2.59
N ASN A 152 28.42 19.30 1.50
CA ASN A 152 29.48 20.08 0.86
C ASN A 152 28.98 20.90 -0.34
N ASN A 153 27.69 21.26 -0.38
CA ASN A 153 27.05 22.01 -1.47
C ASN A 153 27.18 21.38 -2.87
N GLY A 154 27.47 20.09 -2.95
CA GLY A 154 27.50 19.34 -4.19
C GLY A 154 26.10 19.00 -4.71
N ILE A 155 26.01 18.81 -6.02
CA ILE A 155 24.81 18.30 -6.69
C ILE A 155 24.98 16.79 -6.89
N TRP A 156 24.07 16.01 -6.30
CA TRP A 156 24.06 14.55 -6.45
C TRP A 156 23.24 14.14 -7.67
N ASN A 157 23.85 13.40 -8.58
CA ASN A 157 23.21 12.80 -9.74
C ASN A 157 23.31 11.28 -9.64
N GLY A 158 22.21 10.61 -9.30
CA GLY A 158 22.15 9.15 -9.16
C GLY A 158 20.79 8.59 -9.54
N PHE A 159 20.72 7.26 -9.64
CA PHE A 159 19.49 6.58 -10.00
C PHE A 159 18.55 6.45 -8.79
N ASP A 160 17.65 7.41 -8.65
CA ASP A 160 16.68 7.49 -7.54
C ASP A 160 15.37 6.77 -7.88
N ILE A 161 15.24 5.50 -7.46
CA ILE A 161 14.00 4.73 -7.62
C ILE A 161 12.87 5.42 -6.84
N SER A 162 11.72 5.63 -7.47
CA SER A 162 10.63 6.36 -6.83
C SER A 162 10.00 5.60 -5.66
N GLY A 163 10.45 5.94 -4.44
CA GLY A 163 9.89 5.42 -3.19
C GLY A 163 8.41 5.73 -3.01
N HIS A 164 7.91 6.83 -3.58
CA HIS A 164 6.49 7.18 -3.56
C HIS A 164 5.65 6.26 -4.45
N CYS A 165 6.11 5.94 -5.66
CA CYS A 165 5.45 4.96 -6.52
C CYS A 165 5.38 3.58 -5.84
N PHE A 166 6.48 3.15 -5.20
CA PHE A 166 6.51 1.94 -4.38
C PHE A 166 5.48 1.98 -3.25
N LEU A 167 5.59 2.96 -2.35
CA LEU A 167 4.82 2.97 -1.11
C LEU A 167 3.31 3.14 -1.37
N LEU A 168 2.93 4.04 -2.29
CA LEU A 168 1.53 4.32 -2.60
C LEU A 168 0.87 3.13 -3.31
N SER A 169 1.55 2.48 -4.25
CA SER A 169 1.01 1.28 -4.90
C SER A 169 0.88 0.11 -3.91
N TYR A 170 1.89 -0.12 -3.08
CA TYR A 170 1.88 -1.16 -2.05
C TYR A 170 0.76 -0.95 -1.04
N CYS A 171 0.63 0.24 -0.44
CA CYS A 171 -0.43 0.57 0.51
C CYS A 171 -1.83 0.43 -0.10
N THR A 172 -2.02 0.90 -1.34
CA THR A 172 -3.30 0.79 -2.06
C THR A 172 -3.73 -0.67 -2.20
N LEU A 173 -2.82 -1.54 -2.66
CA LEU A 173 -3.09 -2.96 -2.84
C LEU A 173 -3.32 -3.67 -1.49
N MET A 174 -2.53 -3.33 -0.47
CA MET A 174 -2.67 -3.87 0.89
C MET A 174 -4.05 -3.55 1.47
N ILE A 175 -4.46 -2.28 1.45
CA ILE A 175 -5.77 -1.85 1.98
C ILE A 175 -6.91 -2.59 1.30
N VAL A 176 -6.86 -2.71 -0.02
CA VAL A 176 -7.90 -3.38 -0.81
C VAL A 176 -7.97 -4.88 -0.53
N GLU A 177 -6.84 -5.55 -0.29
CA GLU A 177 -6.85 -6.96 0.15
C GLU A 177 -7.42 -7.13 1.56
N GLU A 178 -7.03 -6.28 2.52
CA GLU A 178 -7.54 -6.38 3.89
C GLU A 178 -9.06 -6.16 3.96
N MET A 179 -9.60 -5.26 3.13
CA MET A 179 -11.05 -5.02 3.05
C MET A 179 -11.86 -6.24 2.58
N ALA A 180 -11.23 -7.25 1.95
CA ALA A 180 -11.88 -8.46 1.45
C ALA A 180 -12.61 -9.27 2.52
N VAL A 181 -12.17 -9.19 3.78
CA VAL A 181 -12.82 -9.88 4.91
C VAL A 181 -14.31 -9.54 5.03
N LEU A 182 -14.71 -8.35 4.56
CA LEU A 182 -16.09 -7.88 4.62
C LEU A 182 -17.05 -8.66 3.70
N GLU A 183 -16.55 -9.38 2.68
CA GLU A 183 -17.39 -10.28 1.85
C GLU A 183 -17.93 -11.46 2.66
N GLY A 184 -17.13 -11.96 3.61
CA GLY A 184 -17.49 -13.12 4.42
C GLY A 184 -18.13 -12.79 5.78
N LEU A 185 -18.14 -11.51 6.17
CA LEU A 185 -18.54 -11.06 7.50
C LEU A 185 -20.02 -10.63 7.54
N SER A 186 -20.85 -11.36 8.27
CA SER A 186 -22.24 -11.00 8.57
C SER A 186 -22.33 -10.16 9.86
N ILE A 187 -22.56 -8.85 9.73
CA ILE A 187 -22.60 -7.91 10.86
C ILE A 187 -24.05 -7.66 11.30
N ASP A 188 -24.71 -8.68 11.87
CA ASP A 188 -26.15 -8.60 12.18
C ASP A 188 -26.52 -8.40 13.65
N ARG A 189 -25.62 -8.67 14.60
CA ARG A 189 -26.00 -8.67 16.03
C ARG A 189 -25.80 -7.37 16.81
N ASN A 190 -25.01 -6.40 16.33
CA ASN A 190 -24.70 -5.20 17.11
C ASN A 190 -24.60 -3.93 16.26
N ALA A 191 -25.54 -3.01 16.45
CA ALA A 191 -25.62 -1.74 15.72
C ALA A 191 -24.38 -0.85 15.92
N ARG A 192 -23.83 -0.76 17.14
CA ARG A 192 -22.64 0.06 17.41
C ARG A 192 -21.43 -0.46 16.63
N LEU A 193 -21.25 -1.78 16.64
CA LEU A 193 -20.14 -2.43 15.95
C LEU A 193 -20.25 -2.30 14.42
N ARG A 194 -21.48 -2.40 13.89
CA ARG A 194 -21.77 -2.12 12.49
C ARG A 194 -21.35 -0.70 12.09
N VAL A 195 -21.67 0.29 12.91
CA VAL A 195 -21.27 1.69 12.68
C VAL A 195 -19.75 1.83 12.70
N VAL A 196 -19.05 1.24 13.68
CA VAL A 196 -17.58 1.29 13.78
C VAL A 196 -16.92 0.69 12.53
N ILE A 197 -17.32 -0.52 12.12
CA ILE A 197 -16.73 -1.20 10.96
C ILE A 197 -17.03 -0.44 9.66
N ASN A 198 -18.25 0.07 9.50
CA ASN A 198 -18.61 0.88 8.33
C ASN A 198 -17.83 2.19 8.29
N SER A 199 -17.62 2.84 9.44
CA SER A 199 -16.81 4.05 9.53
C SER A 199 -15.35 3.77 9.12
N LEU A 200 -14.73 2.74 9.70
CA LEU A 200 -13.36 2.32 9.33
C LEU A 200 -13.25 1.97 7.84
N PHE A 201 -14.22 1.23 7.30
CA PHE A 201 -14.25 0.87 5.89
C PHE A 201 -14.34 2.11 4.98
N VAL A 202 -15.21 3.07 5.29
CA VAL A 202 -15.33 4.31 4.52
C VAL A 202 -14.05 5.14 4.61
N SER A 203 -13.43 5.23 5.79
CA SER A 203 -12.13 5.89 5.96
C SER A 203 -11.02 5.22 5.15
N LEU A 204 -10.97 3.87 5.10
CA LEU A 204 -10.02 3.14 4.26
C LEU A 204 -10.28 3.35 2.76
N CYS A 205 -11.54 3.41 2.33
CA CYS A 205 -11.88 3.74 0.94
C CYS A 205 -11.42 5.16 0.58
N PHE A 206 -11.65 6.13 1.47
CA PHE A 206 -11.19 7.50 1.29
C PHE A 206 -9.66 7.58 1.24
N LEU A 207 -8.97 6.87 2.14
CA LEU A 207 -7.51 6.80 2.13
C LEU A 207 -6.97 6.17 0.84
N THR A 208 -7.61 5.10 0.35
CA THR A 208 -7.27 4.46 -0.92
C THR A 208 -7.42 5.42 -2.10
N MET A 209 -8.49 6.23 -2.12
CA MET A 209 -8.69 7.27 -3.14
C MET A 209 -7.56 8.32 -3.10
N ILE A 210 -7.15 8.75 -1.91
CA ILE A 210 -6.00 9.65 -1.75
C ILE A 210 -4.72 9.01 -2.29
N TRP A 211 -4.46 7.74 -2.00
CA TRP A 211 -3.27 7.04 -2.51
C TRP A 211 -3.26 6.92 -4.01
N VAL A 212 -4.38 6.57 -4.63
CA VAL A 212 -4.47 6.51 -6.10
C VAL A 212 -4.29 7.90 -6.71
N PHE A 213 -4.87 8.95 -6.11
CA PHE A 213 -4.68 10.32 -6.56
C PHE A 213 -3.23 10.79 -6.44
N MET A 214 -2.59 10.57 -5.28
CA MET A 214 -1.18 10.95 -5.09
C MET A 214 -0.24 10.12 -5.96
N PHE A 215 -0.59 8.86 -6.23
CA PHE A 215 0.15 8.02 -7.17
C PHE A 215 0.06 8.61 -8.59
N LEU A 216 -1.13 9.01 -9.04
CA LEU A 216 -1.32 9.71 -10.32
C LEU A 216 -0.48 10.99 -10.39
N CYS A 217 -0.56 11.86 -9.38
CA CYS A 217 0.29 13.06 -9.31
C CYS A 217 1.78 12.70 -9.38
N THR A 218 2.21 11.62 -8.73
CA THR A 218 3.60 11.17 -8.79
C THR A 218 4.02 10.76 -10.19
N THR A 219 3.15 10.04 -10.90
CA THR A 219 3.42 9.63 -12.29
C THR A 219 3.46 10.78 -13.27
N LEU A 220 2.69 11.85 -13.02
CA LEU A 220 2.61 13.02 -13.90
C LEU A 220 3.73 14.05 -13.67
N TYR A 221 4.16 14.28 -12.42
CA TYR A 221 5.01 15.43 -12.09
C TYR A 221 6.44 15.11 -11.65
N PHE A 222 6.71 13.93 -11.08
CA PHE A 222 8.02 13.61 -10.47
C PHE A 222 8.75 12.52 -11.25
N HIS A 223 10.06 12.28 -11.00
CA HIS A 223 10.92 11.18 -11.52
C HIS A 223 10.92 10.87 -13.03
N ASP A 224 11.93 10.11 -13.47
CA ASP A 224 11.97 9.57 -14.83
C ASP A 224 11.10 8.32 -14.98
N PHE A 225 10.74 7.95 -16.21
CA PHE A 225 9.88 6.80 -16.49
C PHE A 225 10.38 5.50 -15.81
N SER A 226 11.65 5.16 -15.99
CA SER A 226 12.25 3.93 -15.45
C SER A 226 12.21 3.90 -13.91
N GLN A 227 12.51 5.02 -13.26
CA GLN A 227 12.49 5.17 -11.81
C GLN A 227 11.07 4.98 -11.22
N LYS A 228 10.04 5.53 -11.88
CA LYS A 228 8.63 5.32 -11.50
C LYS A 228 8.20 3.88 -11.68
N LEU A 229 8.53 3.31 -12.85
CA LEU A 229 8.14 1.95 -13.21
C LEU A 229 8.76 0.94 -12.24
N LEU A 230 10.06 1.05 -11.94
CA LEU A 230 10.71 0.18 -10.97
C LEU A 230 10.09 0.31 -9.58
N GLY A 231 9.85 1.53 -9.09
CA GLY A 231 9.18 1.74 -7.81
C GLY A 231 7.82 1.05 -7.74
N ALA A 232 6.97 1.24 -8.75
CA ALA A 232 5.66 0.60 -8.83
C ALA A 232 5.76 -0.93 -8.94
N LEU A 233 6.68 -1.46 -9.75
CA LEU A 233 6.89 -2.91 -9.90
C LEU A 233 7.34 -3.55 -8.58
N VAL A 234 8.21 -2.90 -7.81
CA VAL A 234 8.61 -3.38 -6.48
C VAL A 234 7.40 -3.41 -5.53
N GLY A 235 6.54 -2.39 -5.57
CA GLY A 235 5.31 -2.36 -4.75
C GLY A 235 4.34 -3.49 -5.10
N LEU A 236 4.12 -3.72 -6.40
CA LEU A 236 3.30 -4.83 -6.91
C LEU A 236 3.93 -6.20 -6.57
N ALA A 237 5.24 -6.34 -6.72
CA ALA A 237 5.96 -7.58 -6.41
C ALA A 237 5.88 -7.90 -4.91
N ALA A 238 6.08 -6.91 -4.04
CA ALA A 238 5.95 -7.07 -2.59
C ALA A 238 4.54 -7.48 -2.18
N TRP A 239 3.50 -6.86 -2.77
CA TRP A 239 2.12 -7.27 -2.58
C TRP A 239 1.87 -8.70 -3.07
N TYR A 240 2.36 -9.06 -4.26
CA TYR A 240 2.17 -10.39 -4.81
C TYR A 240 2.86 -11.46 -3.95
N ALA A 241 4.12 -11.24 -3.58
CA ALA A 241 4.88 -12.14 -2.73
C ALA A 241 4.19 -12.36 -1.37
N THR A 242 3.64 -11.30 -0.76
CA THR A 242 2.93 -11.41 0.51
C THR A 242 1.54 -12.05 0.34
N TYR A 243 0.61 -11.41 -0.38
CA TYR A 243 -0.79 -11.83 -0.43
C TYR A 243 -1.08 -13.00 -1.38
N ARG A 244 -0.27 -13.25 -2.41
CA ARG A 244 -0.53 -14.33 -3.38
C ARG A 244 0.35 -15.56 -3.17
N VAL A 245 1.44 -15.45 -2.42
CA VAL A 245 2.38 -16.57 -2.22
C VAL A 245 2.53 -16.91 -0.74
N TRP A 246 3.03 -15.98 0.08
CA TRP A 246 3.42 -16.28 1.46
C TRP A 246 2.22 -16.41 2.41
N TYR A 247 1.23 -15.52 2.31
CA TYR A 247 0.06 -15.50 3.19
C TYR A 247 -0.87 -16.71 3.01
N LEU A 248 -0.61 -17.55 2.00
CA LEU A 248 -1.26 -18.85 1.82
C LEU A 248 -0.65 -19.96 2.70
N LYS A 249 0.52 -19.73 3.31
CA LYS A 249 1.28 -20.72 4.07
C LYS A 249 0.92 -20.71 5.57
N PRO A 250 1.03 -21.84 6.28
CA PRO A 250 0.61 -21.97 7.68
C PRO A 250 1.47 -21.23 8.70
N PHE A 251 2.66 -20.72 8.33
CA PHE A 251 3.53 -19.91 9.19
C PHE A 251 3.41 -18.40 8.93
N SER A 252 2.53 -18.00 8.03
CA SER A 252 2.33 -16.61 7.66
C SER A 252 1.24 -15.92 8.50
N PRO A 253 1.10 -14.59 8.40
CA PRO A 253 -0.06 -13.88 8.92
C PRO A 253 -1.41 -14.45 8.45
N GLY A 254 -1.48 -15.13 7.30
CA GLY A 254 -2.71 -15.70 6.71
C GLY A 254 -3.42 -14.74 5.76
N LEU A 255 -4.52 -15.16 5.13
CA LEU A 255 -5.34 -14.27 4.30
C LEU A 255 -6.49 -13.62 5.10
N PRO A 256 -6.93 -12.40 4.73
CA PRO A 256 -8.09 -11.74 5.33
C PRO A 256 -9.38 -12.54 5.16
N LEU A 257 -9.56 -13.16 3.99
CA LEU A 257 -10.63 -14.10 3.72
C LEU A 257 -10.00 -15.49 3.50
N PRO A 258 -10.11 -16.41 4.47
CA PRO A 258 -9.61 -17.77 4.28
C PRO A 258 -10.36 -18.43 3.13
N ASN A 259 -9.63 -19.02 2.18
CA ASN A 259 -10.23 -19.97 1.24
C ASN A 259 -10.83 -21.09 2.10
N THR A 260 -12.15 -21.18 2.14
CA THR A 260 -12.81 -22.33 2.75
C THR A 260 -12.36 -23.53 1.93
N PRO A 261 -11.65 -24.52 2.49
CA PRO A 261 -11.26 -25.68 1.71
C PRO A 261 -12.56 -26.32 1.19
N LEU A 262 -12.61 -26.54 -0.11
CA LEU A 262 -13.72 -27.16 -0.86
C LEU A 262 -14.09 -28.58 -0.38
N SER A 263 -13.45 -29.07 0.68
CA SER A 263 -13.60 -30.43 1.21
C SER A 263 -14.89 -30.67 1.98
N SER A 264 -15.64 -29.65 2.42
CA SER A 264 -16.88 -29.88 3.21
C SER A 264 -18.16 -29.96 2.38
N LYS A 265 -18.12 -29.78 1.06
CA LYS A 265 -19.29 -29.95 0.18
C LYS A 265 -19.51 -31.39 -0.30
N LYS A 266 -18.61 -32.33 0.00
CA LYS A 266 -18.66 -33.70 -0.53
C LYS A 266 -19.39 -34.74 0.35
N TYR A 267 -19.81 -34.40 1.58
CA TYR A 267 -20.48 -35.35 2.48
C TYR A 267 -21.99 -35.12 2.71
N SER A 268 -22.59 -34.10 2.09
CA SER A 268 -24.05 -33.84 2.23
C SER A 268 -24.89 -34.31 1.04
N TYR A 269 -24.29 -35.03 0.09
CA TYR A 269 -24.95 -35.60 -1.09
C TYR A 269 -24.61 -37.09 -1.28
N SER A 270 -24.53 -37.84 -0.18
CA SER A 270 -24.89 -39.25 -0.25
C SER A 270 -26.12 -39.44 0.64
N ARG A 271 -27.20 -39.86 -0.02
CA ARG A 271 -28.34 -40.52 0.61
C ARG A 271 -27.87 -41.72 1.41
#